data_AF-A0A936H7F4-F1
#
_entry.id   AF-A0A936H7F4-F1
#
_cell.length_a   1.000
_cell.length_b   1.000
_cell.length_c   1.000
_cell.angle_alpha   90.00
_cell.angle_beta   90.00
_cell.angle_gamma   90.00
#
_symmetry.space_group_name_H-M   'P 1'
#
loop_
_entity.id
_entity.type
_entity.pdbx_description
1 polymer ?
#
loop_
_entity_poly.entity_id
_entity_poly.type
_entity_poly.pdbx_seq_one_letter_code
_entity_poly.pdbx_strand_id
1 'polypeptide(L)'
;MLKSAFDGMGYTRANTTNDNSTNSTEVNSTPLVGGEKMPTKRSALFSRFVMLTFQERPYSIAEKEMFAELQRLQEGEGGKVLAEIIGHRETMEKNYAQKFEDVYKDLSKIKFCKT
;
A
#
# COMPACT_ATOMS: atom_id res chain seq x y z
N MET A 1 -8.98 14.56 -1.08
CA MET A 1 -9.26 13.12 -1.26
C MET A 1 -8.10 12.26 -0.80
N LEU A 2 -6.90 12.32 -1.42
CA LEU A 2 -5.75 11.48 -0.98
C LEU A 2 -5.27 11.74 0.46
N LYS A 3 -5.28 13.00 0.93
CA LYS A 3 -4.97 13.33 2.32
C LYS A 3 -5.95 12.65 3.29
N SER A 4 -7.25 12.79 3.03
CA SER A 4 -8.31 12.19 3.84
C SER A 4 -8.20 10.66 3.86
N ALA A 5 -7.87 10.04 2.73
CA ALA A 5 -7.66 8.58 2.66
C ALA A 5 -6.44 8.12 3.49
N PHE A 6 -5.35 8.89 3.50
CA PHE A 6 -4.21 8.61 4.38
C PHE A 6 -4.58 8.77 5.86
N ASP A 7 -5.39 9.77 6.19
CA ASP A 7 -5.87 10.04 7.56
C ASP A 7 -6.96 9.03 8.00
N GLY A 8 -7.30 8.01 7.19
CA GLY A 8 -8.36 7.03 7.47
C GLY A 8 -9.77 7.63 7.45
N MET A 9 -9.93 8.85 6.96
CA MET A 9 -11.18 9.60 6.97
C MET A 9 -11.95 9.37 5.67
N GLY A 10 -13.04 8.60 5.75
CA GLY A 10 -13.97 8.38 4.66
C GLY A 10 -15.03 9.49 4.56
N TYR A 11 -16.26 9.12 4.22
CA TYR A 11 -17.37 10.05 4.09
C TYR A 11 -18.02 10.31 5.45
N THR A 12 -18.30 11.58 5.74
CA THR A 12 -19.01 11.98 6.96
C THR A 12 -20.46 12.33 6.60
N ARG A 13 -21.43 11.65 7.23
CA ARG A 13 -22.86 11.91 7.02
C ARG A 13 -23.38 12.73 8.20
N ALA A 14 -23.98 13.88 7.91
CA ALA A 14 -24.79 14.60 8.88
C ALA A 14 -26.07 13.80 9.11
N ASN A 15 -26.30 13.34 10.34
CA ASN A 15 -27.54 12.66 10.70
C ASN A 15 -28.50 13.71 11.26
N THR A 16 -29.61 13.98 10.56
CA THR A 16 -30.67 14.88 11.03
C THR A 16 -31.59 14.14 12.01
N THR A 17 -31.04 13.72 13.14
CA THR A 17 -31.80 13.22 14.29
C THR A 17 -31.61 14.22 15.43
N ASN A 18 -32.56 14.31 16.37
CA ASN A 18 -32.51 15.28 17.49
C ASN A 18 -31.22 15.23 18.33
N ASP A 19 -30.43 14.17 18.20
CA ASP A 19 -29.04 14.12 18.67
C ASP A 19 -28.09 14.43 17.51
N ASN A 20 -27.43 15.59 17.62
CA ASN A 20 -26.46 16.16 16.69
C ASN A 20 -25.15 15.34 16.60
N SER A 21 -25.26 14.03 16.42
CA SER A 21 -24.14 13.09 16.29
C SER A 21 -23.77 12.93 14.81
N THR A 22 -22.57 13.40 14.50
CA THR A 22 -21.98 13.24 13.17
C THR A 22 -21.37 11.85 13.08
N ASN A 23 -21.82 11.03 12.11
CA ASN A 23 -21.28 9.69 11.90
C ASN A 23 -20.28 9.73 10.74
N SER A 24 -19.02 9.42 11.05
CA SER A 24 -17.93 9.32 10.06
C SER A 24 -17.64 7.85 9.77
N THR A 25 -17.52 7.49 8.49
CA THR A 25 -17.06 6.16 8.09
C THR A 25 -15.53 6.16 8.03
N GLU A 26 -14.90 5.33 8.86
CA GLU A 26 -13.45 5.15 8.86
C GLU A 26 -13.00 4.19 7.75
N VAL A 27 -11.84 4.48 7.17
CA VAL A 27 -11.20 3.66 6.13
C VAL A 27 -9.97 3.00 6.75
N ASN A 28 -10.08 1.70 7.00
CA ASN A 28 -9.01 0.89 7.63
C ASN A 28 -8.09 0.19 6.63
N SER A 29 -8.17 0.56 5.34
CA SER A 29 -7.36 -0.04 4.28
C SER A 29 -6.56 1.02 3.54
N THR A 30 -5.37 0.62 3.08
CA THR A 30 -4.51 1.50 2.27
C THR A 30 -4.96 1.47 0.80
N PRO A 31 -5.21 2.63 0.17
CA PRO A 31 -5.54 2.66 -1.25
C PRO A 31 -4.29 2.42 -2.11
N LEU A 32 -4.41 1.58 -3.14
CA LEU A 32 -3.44 1.50 -4.23
C LEU A 32 -3.81 2.52 -5.31
N VAL A 33 -2.87 3.39 -5.66
CA VAL A 33 -3.09 4.47 -6.63
C VAL A 33 -2.22 4.21 -7.86
N GLY A 34 -2.87 3.93 -8.99
CA GLY A 34 -2.22 3.83 -10.29
C GLY A 34 -2.35 5.12 -11.10
N GLY A 35 -1.33 5.46 -11.87
CA GLY A 35 -1.37 6.59 -12.79
C GLY A 35 -0.05 6.80 -13.52
N GLU A 36 -0.12 7.45 -14.69
CA GLU A 36 1.05 7.78 -15.52
C GLU A 36 1.90 8.91 -14.93
N LYS A 37 1.28 9.79 -14.14
CA LYS A 37 1.93 10.96 -13.53
C LYS A 37 2.16 10.76 -12.04
N MET A 38 3.38 11.02 -11.59
CA MET A 38 3.71 11.05 -10.17
C MET A 38 2.85 12.08 -9.42
N PRO A 39 2.39 11.80 -8.18
CA PRO A 39 1.58 12.72 -7.39
C PRO A 39 2.43 13.85 -6.76
N THR A 40 3.15 14.61 -7.59
CA THR A 40 4.09 15.67 -7.18
C THR A 40 3.43 17.02 -6.92
N LYS A 41 2.11 17.13 -7.08
CA LYS A 41 1.37 18.39 -7.01
C LYS A 41 1.51 19.12 -5.65
N ARG A 42 1.87 18.40 -4.58
CA ARG A 42 2.26 18.95 -3.26
C ARG A 42 3.29 18.02 -2.60
N SER A 43 4.43 18.54 -2.11
CA SER A 43 5.49 17.77 -1.44
C SER A 43 4.99 16.93 -0.26
N ALA A 44 4.02 17.45 0.50
CA ALA A 44 3.40 16.74 1.61
C ALA A 44 2.60 15.50 1.19
N LEU A 45 2.14 15.41 -0.07
CA LEU A 45 1.52 14.18 -0.55
C LEU A 45 2.59 13.13 -0.82
N PHE A 46 3.72 13.50 -1.41
CA PHE A 46 4.79 12.56 -1.74
C PHE A 46 5.31 11.78 -0.53
N SER A 47 5.45 12.42 0.65
CA SER A 47 5.88 11.75 1.89
C SER A 47 4.92 10.69 2.42
N ARG A 48 3.68 10.65 1.90
CA ARG A 48 2.63 9.69 2.29
C ARG A 48 2.52 8.51 1.30
N PHE A 49 3.35 8.47 0.27
CA PHE A 49 3.34 7.42 -0.75
C PHE A 49 4.63 6.61 -0.72
N VAL A 50 4.49 5.30 -0.86
CA VAL A 50 5.57 4.43 -1.33
C VAL A 50 5.43 4.33 -2.85
N MET A 51 6.30 5.01 -3.58
CA MET A 51 6.22 5.08 -5.03
C MET A 51 6.97 3.91 -5.67
N LEU A 52 6.27 3.13 -6.48
CA LEU A 52 6.84 2.06 -7.29
C LEU A 52 6.89 2.54 -8.75
N THR A 53 8.10 2.65 -9.31
CA THR A 53 8.30 2.96 -10.72
C THR A 53 8.82 1.72 -11.42
N PHE A 54 8.07 1.28 -12.44
CA PHE A 54 8.48 0.17 -13.30
C PHE A 54 9.11 0.78 -14.54
N GLN A 55 10.38 0.46 -14.79
CA GLN A 55 11.01 0.83 -16.05
C GLN A 55 10.55 -0.13 -17.13
N GLU A 56 10.19 0.39 -18.30
CA GLU A 56 9.99 -0.45 -19.48
C GLU A 56 11.34 -1.09 -19.86
N ARG A 57 11.43 -2.41 -19.69
CA ARG A 57 12.56 -3.21 -20.14
C ARG A 57 12.07 -4.19 -21.19
N PRO A 58 12.90 -4.58 -22.17
CA PRO A 58 12.56 -5.67 -23.07
C PRO A 58 12.44 -6.95 -22.23
N TYR A 59 11.21 -7.37 -21.96
CA TYR A 59 10.95 -8.62 -21.25
C TYR A 59 11.37 -9.81 -22.11
N SER A 60 12.15 -10.70 -21.51
CA SER A 60 12.50 -12.00 -22.07
C SER A 60 11.26 -12.87 -22.29
N ILE A 61 11.38 -13.92 -23.11
CA ILE A 61 10.30 -14.89 -23.34
C ILE A 61 9.89 -15.54 -22.01
N ALA A 62 10.87 -15.93 -21.19
CA ALA A 62 10.63 -16.55 -19.88
C ALA A 62 9.86 -15.63 -18.92
N GLU A 63 10.20 -14.33 -18.85
CA GLU A 63 9.46 -13.37 -18.00
C GLU A 63 8.01 -13.19 -18.46
N LYS A 64 7.75 -13.25 -19.77
CA LYS A 64 6.39 -13.18 -20.32
C LYS A 64 5.58 -14.43 -19.99
N GLU A 65 6.20 -15.61 -20.05
CA GLU A 65 5.57 -16.87 -19.67
C GLU A 65 5.23 -16.90 -18.18
N MET A 66 6.17 -16.49 -17.31
CA MET A 66 5.93 -16.36 -15.87
C MET A 66 4.82 -15.35 -15.54
N PHE A 67 4.76 -14.22 -16.27
CA PHE A 67 3.69 -13.25 -16.10
C PHE A 67 2.33 -13.83 -16.50
N ALA A 68 2.26 -14.56 -17.61
CA ALA A 68 1.03 -15.23 -18.04
C ALA A 68 0.57 -16.30 -17.04
N GLU A 69 1.51 -17.04 -16.43
CA GLU A 69 1.22 -17.98 -15.35
C GLU A 69 0.66 -17.27 -14.11
N LEU A 70 1.29 -16.16 -13.70
CA LEU A 70 0.83 -15.35 -12.58
C LEU A 70 -0.60 -14.81 -12.82
N GLN A 71 -0.90 -14.36 -14.04
CA GLN A 71 -2.25 -13.92 -14.41
C GLN A 71 -3.27 -15.05 -14.27
N ARG A 72 -2.95 -16.27 -14.71
CA ARG A 72 -3.83 -17.45 -14.54
C ARG A 72 -4.06 -17.79 -13.07
N LEU A 73 -3.01 -17.74 -12.25
CA LEU A 73 -3.13 -17.97 -10.80
C LEU A 73 -4.00 -16.90 -10.14
N GLN A 74 -3.89 -15.64 -10.59
CA GLN A 74 -4.69 -14.53 -10.09
C GLN A 74 -6.18 -14.66 -10.46
N GLU A 75 -6.50 -15.10 -11.68
CA GLU A 75 -7.88 -15.33 -12.13
C GLU A 75 -8.59 -16.45 -11.34
N GLY A 76 -7.84 -17.42 -10.81
CA GLY A 76 -8.36 -18.49 -9.97
C GLY A 76 -8.33 -18.17 -8.47
N GLU A 77 -7.15 -18.35 -7.86
CA GLU A 77 -6.98 -18.47 -6.40
C GLU A 77 -6.35 -17.24 -5.74
N GLY A 78 -6.19 -16.13 -6.47
CA GLY A 78 -5.42 -14.96 -6.01
C GLY A 78 -5.82 -14.40 -4.63
N GLY A 79 -7.07 -14.61 -4.19
CA GLY A 79 -7.53 -14.23 -2.84
C GLY A 79 -7.01 -15.11 -1.70
N LYS A 80 -6.59 -16.36 -1.96
CA LYS A 80 -6.17 -17.32 -0.93
C LYS A 80 -4.83 -16.94 -0.28
N VAL A 81 -3.92 -16.36 -1.05
CA VAL A 81 -2.62 -15.89 -0.55
C VAL A 81 -2.81 -14.81 0.53
N LEU A 82 -3.75 -13.89 0.33
CA LEU A 82 -4.06 -12.86 1.33
C LEU A 82 -4.67 -13.48 2.61
N ALA A 83 -5.53 -14.50 2.45
CA ALA A 83 -6.12 -15.21 3.58
C ALA A 83 -5.04 -15.95 4.41
N GLU A 84 -4.09 -16.59 3.75
CA GLU A 84 -2.95 -17.26 4.39
C GLU A 84 -2.06 -16.27 5.13
N ILE A 85 -1.74 -15.13 4.50
CA ILE A 85 -0.97 -14.05 5.14
C ILE A 85 -1.67 -13.53 6.40
N ILE A 86 -2.99 -13.35 6.36
CA ILE A 86 -3.78 -12.93 7.52
C ILE A 86 -3.69 -13.97 8.65
N GLY A 87 -3.66 -15.27 8.32
CA GLY A 87 -3.48 -16.35 9.29
C GLY A 87 -2.18 -16.24 10.10
N HIS A 88 -1.14 -15.61 9.54
CA HIS A 88 0.15 -15.39 10.22
C HIS A 88 0.26 -14.04 10.96
N ARG A 89 -0.84 -13.29 11.10
CA ARG A 89 -0.86 -11.96 11.74
C ARG A 89 -0.17 -11.93 13.10
N GLU A 90 -0.46 -12.91 13.97
CA GLU A 90 0.12 -12.95 15.33
C GLU A 90 1.65 -13.03 15.29
N THR A 91 2.21 -13.84 14.39
CA THR A 91 3.66 -13.93 14.17
C THR A 91 4.22 -12.62 13.65
N MET A 92 3.50 -11.92 12.76
CA MET A 92 3.93 -10.61 12.26
C MET A 92 3.95 -9.56 13.38
N GLU A 93 2.90 -9.48 14.19
CA GLU A 93 2.79 -8.53 15.30
C GLU A 93 3.90 -8.73 16.34
N LYS A 94 4.17 -9.98 16.73
CA LYS A 94 5.23 -10.32 17.69
C LYS A 94 6.62 -9.91 17.20
N ASN A 95 6.88 -10.06 15.90
CA ASN A 95 8.21 -9.79 15.33
C ASN A 95 8.37 -8.38 14.75
N TYR A 96 7.28 -7.58 14.69
CA TYR A 96 7.28 -6.29 14.01
C TYR A 96 8.32 -5.32 14.57
N ALA A 97 8.36 -5.13 15.88
CA ALA A 97 9.26 -4.18 16.51
C ALA A 97 10.74 -4.49 16.22
N GLN A 98 11.12 -5.77 16.34
CA GLN A 98 12.48 -6.20 16.04
C GLN A 98 12.83 -5.99 14.56
N LYS A 99 11.94 -6.42 13.65
CA LYS A 99 12.18 -6.29 12.21
C LYS A 99 12.18 -4.84 11.75
N PHE A 100 11.37 -3.98 12.35
CA PHE A 100 11.39 -2.55 12.10
C PHE A 100 12.76 -1.96 12.42
N GLU A 101 13.32 -2.26 13.60
CA GLU A 101 14.64 -1.80 14.01
C GLU A 101 15.76 -2.33 13.11
N ASP A 102 15.70 -3.60 12.72
CA ASP A 102 16.67 -4.20 11.80
C ASP A 102 16.66 -3.46 10.45
N VAL A 103 15.48 -3.28 9.86
CA VAL A 103 15.31 -2.57 8.58
C VAL A 103 15.72 -1.11 8.71
N TYR A 104 15.35 -0.43 9.79
CA TYR A 104 15.72 0.96 10.03
C TYR A 104 17.25 1.14 10.10
N LYS A 105 17.93 0.26 10.83
CA LYS A 105 19.39 0.23 10.89
C LYS A 105 20.00 -0.01 9.52
N ASP A 106 19.43 -0.92 8.73
CA ASP A 106 19.96 -1.20 7.39
C ASP A 106 19.76 -0.02 6.44
N LEU A 107 18.59 0.61 6.45
CA LEU A 107 18.33 1.84 5.68
C LEU A 107 19.26 2.98 6.09
N SER A 108 19.59 3.12 7.38
CA SER A 108 20.51 4.16 7.87
C SER A 108 21.95 3.99 7.35
N LYS A 109 22.35 2.77 6.97
CA LYS A 109 23.67 2.47 6.40
C LYS A 109 23.73 2.76 4.90
N ILE A 110 22.58 2.86 4.22
CA ILE A 110 22.51 3.16 2.80
C ILE A 110 22.92 4.62 2.61
N LYS A 111 24.18 4.82 2.19
CA LYS A 111 24.62 6.12 1.67
C LYS A 111 23.94 6.34 0.32
N PHE A 112 22.94 7.21 0.28
CA PHE A 112 22.42 7.71 -0.98
C PHE A 112 23.57 8.44 -1.71
N CYS A 113 24.12 7.79 -2.74
CA CYS A 113 25.03 8.44 -3.67
C CYS A 113 24.25 9.57 -4.33
N LYS A 114 24.64 10.82 -4.06
CA LYS A 114 24.05 11.97 -4.73
C LYS A 114 24.47 11.91 -6.20
N THR A 115 23.53 11.57 -7.07
CA THR A 115 23.65 11.80 -8.52
C THR A 115 23.50 13.28 -8.82
#